data_AF-A0A1V5L7T7-F1
#
_entry.id   AF-A0A1V5L7T7-F1
#
_cell.length_a   1.000
_cell.length_b   1.000
_cell.length_c   1.000
_cell.angle_alpha   90.00
_cell.angle_beta   90.00
_cell.angle_gamma   90.00
#
_symmetry.space_group_name_H-M   'P 1'
#
loop_
_entity.id
_entity.type
_entity.pdbx_description
1 polymer ?
#
loop_
_entity_poly.entity_id
_entity_poly.type
_entity_poly.pdbx_seq_one_letter_code
_entity_poly.pdbx_strand_id
1 'polypeptide(L)'
;MKDLIEKISENADALGEVVSKLETEIAKIDSLSKTLSAEEKARKYQKIIVPLMKQARVYADFLEENVDAKLWQYPRYNKLLDM
;
A
#
# COMPACT_ATOMS: atom_id res chain seq x y z
N MET A 1 -18.20 15.06 11.51
CA MET A 1 -17.78 13.90 12.34
C MET A 1 -18.22 12.59 11.72
N LYS A 2 -19.52 12.40 11.43
CA LYS A 2 -20.03 11.22 10.70
C LYS A 2 -19.32 10.98 9.35
N ASP A 3 -19.17 12.05 8.56
CA ASP A 3 -18.46 12.04 7.26
C ASP A 3 -16.96 11.65 7.35
N LEU A 4 -16.28 12.01 8.45
CA LEU A 4 -14.87 11.64 8.62
C LEU A 4 -14.71 10.17 8.99
N ILE A 5 -15.60 9.64 9.83
CA ILE A 5 -15.60 8.23 10.22
C ILE A 5 -15.88 7.35 9.00
N GLU A 6 -16.85 7.74 8.17
CA GLU A 6 -17.17 7.05 6.91
C GLU A 6 -15.93 7.03 5.98
N LYS A 7 -15.28 8.18 5.77
CA LYS A 7 -14.06 8.25 4.96
C LYS A 7 -12.90 7.43 5.51
N ILE A 8 -12.68 7.40 6.82
CA ILE A 8 -11.65 6.56 7.44
C ILE A 8 -11.95 5.09 7.19
N SER A 9 -13.21 4.66 7.35
CA SER A 9 -13.62 3.28 7.07
C SER A 9 -13.39 2.92 5.60
N GLU A 10 -13.85 3.76 4.67
CA GLU A 10 -13.69 3.53 3.23
C GLU A 10 -12.21 3.42 2.81
N ASN A 11 -11.34 4.28 3.36
CA ASN A 11 -9.91 4.23 3.06
C ASN A 11 -9.23 3.00 3.70
N ALA A 12 -9.66 2.57 4.89
CA ALA A 12 -9.15 1.36 5.51
C ALA A 12 -9.55 0.11 4.71
N ASP A 13 -10.80 0.03 4.27
CA ASP A 13 -11.30 -1.06 3.43
C ASP A 13 -10.57 -1.08 2.07
N ALA A 14 -10.46 0.08 1.42
CA ALA A 14 -9.74 0.22 0.15
C ALA A 14 -8.24 -0.14 0.27
N LEU A 15 -7.59 0.23 1.37
CA LEU A 15 -6.22 -0.19 1.66
C LEU A 15 -6.13 -1.71 1.78
N GLY A 16 -7.04 -2.33 2.53
CA GLY A 16 -7.13 -3.79 2.67
C GLY A 16 -7.28 -4.49 1.32
N GLU A 17 -8.17 -4.01 0.46
CA GLU A 17 -8.34 -4.56 -0.88
C GLU A 17 -7.07 -4.47 -1.74
N VAL A 18 -6.37 -3.34 -1.71
CA VAL A 18 -5.14 -3.17 -2.48
C VAL A 18 -4.04 -4.08 -1.95
N VAL A 19 -3.94 -4.26 -0.63
CA VAL A 19 -2.99 -5.20 -0.02
C VAL A 19 -3.29 -6.64 -0.45
N SER A 20 -4.55 -7.08 -0.40
CA SER A 20 -4.92 -8.43 -0.88
C SER A 20 -4.62 -8.62 -2.38
N LYS A 21 -4.82 -7.57 -3.19
CA LYS A 21 -4.43 -7.57 -4.61
C LYS A 21 -2.91 -7.66 -4.78
N LEU A 22 -2.14 -6.91 -4.00
CA LEU A 22 -0.66 -6.98 -3.98
C LEU A 22 -0.18 -8.39 -3.66
N GLU A 23 -0.67 -8.99 -2.59
CA GLU A 23 -0.31 -10.35 -2.16
C GLU A 23 -0.60 -11.37 -3.28
N THR A 24 -1.79 -11.26 -3.88
CA THR A 24 -2.21 -12.12 -4.99
C THR A 24 -1.29 -11.98 -6.20
N GLU A 25 -0.96 -10.75 -6.61
CA GLU A 25 -0.11 -10.52 -7.79
C GLU A 25 1.36 -10.91 -7.53
N ILE A 26 1.87 -10.70 -6.32
CA ILE A 26 3.20 -11.18 -5.92
C ILE A 26 3.25 -12.71 -6.01
N ALA A 27 2.27 -13.39 -5.41
CA ALA A 27 2.20 -14.85 -5.46
C ALA A 27 2.11 -15.38 -6.89
N LYS A 28 1.33 -14.73 -7.78
CA LYS A 28 1.29 -15.06 -9.21
C LYS A 28 2.65 -14.92 -9.86
N ILE A 29 3.34 -13.80 -9.67
CA ILE A 29 4.67 -13.59 -10.27
C ILE A 29 5.68 -14.61 -9.73
N ASP A 30 5.63 -14.92 -8.44
CA ASP A 30 6.54 -15.87 -7.80
C ASP A 30 6.27 -17.33 -8.21
N SER A 31 5.01 -17.71 -8.43
CA SER A 31 4.66 -19.03 -8.98
C SER A 31 5.26 -19.27 -10.37
N LEU A 32 5.49 -18.20 -11.12
CA LEU A 32 6.10 -18.23 -12.45
C LEU A 32 7.64 -18.07 -12.42
N SER A 33 8.25 -18.10 -11.23
CA SER A 33 9.69 -17.84 -11.03
C SER A 33 10.62 -18.78 -11.79
N LYS A 34 10.20 -20.01 -12.08
CA LYS A 34 10.97 -20.98 -12.88
C LYS A 34 10.85 -20.77 -14.39
N THR A 35 9.83 -20.03 -14.83
CA THR A 35 9.50 -19.82 -16.24
C THR A 35 9.86 -18.43 -16.74
N LEU A 36 9.89 -17.43 -15.85
CA LEU A 36 10.22 -16.05 -16.20
C LEU A 36 11.70 -15.80 -16.04
N SER A 37 12.30 -15.11 -17.00
CA SER A 37 13.60 -14.51 -16.81
C SER A 37 13.57 -13.42 -15.73
N ALA A 38 14.74 -13.08 -15.18
CA ALA A 38 14.86 -11.99 -14.21
C ALA A 38 14.33 -10.65 -14.76
N GLU A 39 14.55 -10.38 -16.06
CA GLU A 39 14.09 -9.17 -16.71
C GLU A 39 12.56 -9.11 -16.81
N GLU A 40 11.93 -10.21 -17.19
CA GLU A 40 10.46 -10.30 -17.25
C GLU A 40 9.82 -10.18 -15.88
N LYS A 41 10.44 -10.78 -14.85
CA LYS A 41 10.03 -10.61 -13.46
C LYS A 41 10.08 -9.13 -13.07
N ALA A 42 11.21 -8.45 -13.31
CA ALA A 42 11.36 -7.02 -13.02
C ALA A 42 10.32 -6.16 -13.75
N ARG A 43 10.06 -6.42 -15.05
CA ARG A 43 9.04 -5.71 -15.83
C ARG A 43 7.63 -5.93 -15.25
N LYS A 44 7.30 -7.13 -14.77
CA LYS A 44 6.00 -7.40 -14.11
C LYS A 44 5.88 -6.65 -12.78
N TYR A 45 6.92 -6.63 -11.95
CA TYR A 45 6.91 -5.83 -10.72
C TYR A 45 6.73 -4.35 -11.01
N GLN A 46 7.46 -3.80 -11.98
CA GLN A 46 7.35 -2.40 -12.37
C GLN A 46 5.95 -2.05 -12.88
N LYS A 47 5.32 -2.92 -13.68
CA LYS A 47 4.03 -2.65 -14.31
C LYS A 47 2.81 -2.95 -13.44
N ILE A 48 2.94 -3.85 -12.46
CA ILE A 48 1.82 -4.34 -11.67
C ILE A 48 1.99 -3.96 -10.20
N ILE A 49 3.10 -4.37 -9.58
CA ILE A 49 3.31 -4.22 -8.14
C ILE A 49 3.56 -2.75 -7.76
N VAL A 50 4.43 -2.04 -8.49
CA VAL A 50 4.75 -0.63 -8.17
C VAL A 50 3.50 0.27 -8.23
N PRO A 51 2.62 0.20 -9.24
CA PRO A 51 1.37 0.95 -9.23
C PRO A 51 0.46 0.63 -8.04
N LEU A 52 0.32 -0.64 -7.69
CA LEU A 52 -0.48 -1.06 -6.53
C LEU A 52 0.13 -0.54 -5.21
N MET A 53 1.46 -0.55 -5.06
CA MET A 53 2.13 0.04 -3.90
C MET A 53 1.87 1.56 -3.80
N LYS A 54 1.89 2.27 -4.94
CA LYS A 54 1.53 3.70 -4.97
C LYS A 54 0.07 3.92 -4.57
N GLN A 55 -0.83 3.06 -5.00
CA GLN A 55 -2.24 3.15 -4.62
C GLN A 55 -2.44 2.86 -3.12
N ALA A 56 -1.81 1.83 -2.58
CA ALA A 56 -1.84 1.53 -1.15
C ALA A 56 -1.35 2.73 -0.32
N ARG A 57 -0.27 3.38 -0.78
CA ARG A 57 0.27 4.57 -0.13
C ARG A 57 -0.75 5.70 -0.04
N VAL A 58 -1.55 5.96 -1.08
CA VAL A 58 -2.57 7.04 -1.03
C VAL A 58 -3.53 6.84 0.14
N TYR A 59 -4.01 5.61 0.35
CA TYR A 59 -4.91 5.30 1.46
C TYR A 59 -4.19 5.32 2.81
N ALA A 60 -2.97 4.81 2.88
CA ALA A 60 -2.17 4.83 4.12
C ALA A 60 -1.81 6.25 4.57
N ASP A 61 -1.40 7.13 3.64
CA ASP A 61 -1.09 8.53 3.92
C ASP A 61 -2.35 9.28 4.41
N PHE A 62 -3.52 9.01 3.81
CA PHE A 62 -4.80 9.56 4.31
C PHE A 62 -5.10 9.10 5.74
N LEU A 63 -4.91 7.82 6.05
CA LEU A 63 -5.12 7.28 7.40
C LEU A 63 -4.12 7.87 8.41
N GLU A 64 -2.86 8.05 8.02
CA GLU A 64 -1.83 8.69 8.86
C GLU A 64 -2.24 10.10 9.28
N GLU A 65 -2.77 10.89 8.34
CA GLU A 65 -3.17 12.28 8.59
C GLU A 65 -4.40 12.38 9.50
N ASN A 66 -5.32 11.42 9.41
CA ASN A 66 -6.65 11.51 10.04
C ASN A 66 -6.81 10.67 11.31
N VAL A 67 -5.90 9.73 11.59
CA VAL A 67 -5.87 8.97 12.84
C VAL A 67 -5.01 9.70 13.89
N ASP A 68 -5.36 9.53 15.17
CA ASP A 68 -4.59 10.08 16.28
C ASP A 68 -3.12 9.64 16.19
N ALA A 69 -2.20 10.59 16.28
CA ALA A 69 -0.77 10.36 16.18
C ALA A 69 -0.23 9.37 17.23
N LYS A 70 -0.92 9.21 18.38
CA LYS A 70 -0.58 8.22 19.41
C LYS A 70 -0.93 6.78 19.00
N LEU A 71 -1.86 6.61 18.06
CA LEU A 71 -2.29 5.32 17.56
C LEU A 71 -1.55 4.92 16.28
N TRP A 72 -0.91 5.86 15.60
CA TRP A 72 -0.09 5.58 14.43
C TRP A 72 1.25 4.95 14.84
N GLN A 73 1.50 3.72 14.37
CA GLN A 73 2.64 2.92 14.83
C GLN A 73 3.99 3.34 14.21
N TYR A 74 3.95 4.05 13.09
CA TYR A 74 5.15 4.43 12.34
C TYR A 74 5.56 5.87 12.66
N PRO A 75 6.87 6.19 12.65
CA PRO A 75 7.30 7.58 12.67
C PRO A 75 6.73 8.31 11.45
N ARG A 76 6.08 9.45 11.69
CA ARG A 76 5.61 10.33 10.63
C ARG A 76 6.79 10.97 9.89
N TYR A 77 6.59 11.41 8.66
CA TYR A 77 7.65 11.97 7.81
C TYR A 77 8.41 13.15 8.46
N ASN A 78 7.74 14.01 9.23
CA ASN A 78 8.41 15.10 9.95
C ASN A 78 9.41 14.59 10.99
N LYS A 79 9.08 13.52 11.71
CA LYS A 79 9.98 12.86 12.66
C LYS A 79 11.14 12.14 11.97
N LEU A 80 10.96 11.68 10.73
CA LEU A 80 12.02 11.00 9.97
C LEU A 80 13.05 11.97 9.38
N LEU A 81 12.66 13.22 9.17
CA LEU A 81 13.48 14.23 8.50
C LEU A 81 14.11 15.25 9.46
N ASP A 82 13.99 15.05 10.78
CA ASP A 82 14.40 16.01 11.82
C ASP A 82 13.89 17.45 11.53
N MET A 83 12.64 17.57 11.04
CA MET A 83 11.94 18.84 10.79
C MET A 83 10.85 19.12 11.83
#